data_AF-A0A640T6J9-F1
#
_entry.id   AF-A0A640T6J9-F1
#
_cell.length_a   1.000
_cell.length_b   1.000
_cell.length_c   1.000
_cell.angle_alpha   90.00
_cell.angle_beta   90.00
_cell.angle_gamma   90.00
#
_symmetry.space_group_name_H-M   'P 1'
#
loop_
_entity.id
_entity.type
_entity.pdbx_description
1 polymer ?
#
loop_
_entity_poly.entity_id
_entity_poly.type
_entity_poly.pdbx_seq_one_letter_code
_entity_poly.pdbx_strand_id
1 'polypeptide(L)'
;MSGGTAESGPERSGNKLPSGQRAATEVGQEETQPVTPAQLVGLAGLLRAWKAVASERLGRQITQKEVAEACERSVRWYRDLETGAATRLTREQCEAIGKLFMLGRDELQALLLYSMGGAVAAGPAPAFDTPTRRAVQALLDQQTNPAWLLDSKWNIVGYNDPMKTWCPWVMDPGANLMRWSLLSDEAKTVFVDWNKHAIEWLAMLRFSVLQHPQDAEIGALVAEIINADAYLRRLWEERCDVTEAREAFYYRVSLPAHNFEIVELESQTLFPAALPDCRMVIMTWLHADNSKRQAREVSGQAPESGELARRSNGQLPGQISVATAAEASTYAGEGAVALPILSELMGHGCRLTYGPSTRTVIWATRQDDGRWDVAEVNPYTVIVRMPQAIHVKGASEEYKLLTRALLPIDSSDAVQRIQEMTAQLRRRIEVLEEIHRDEWEADRDRVPYTWHPVDEI
;
A
#
# COMPACT_ATOMS: atom_id res chain seq x y z
N MET A 1 73.93 -28.09 -22.19
CA MET A 1 73.45 -29.31 -21.50
C MET A 1 72.01 -29.00 -21.10
N SER A 2 71.03 -29.23 -21.99
CA SER A 2 70.25 -30.48 -22.09
C SER A 2 69.76 -30.87 -20.68
N GLY A 3 68.50 -30.63 -20.28
CA GLY A 3 67.25 -31.01 -20.93
C GLY A 3 66.72 -32.27 -20.24
N GLY A 4 65.43 -32.35 -19.90
CA GLY A 4 64.77 -33.63 -19.63
C GLY A 4 63.88 -33.72 -18.39
N THR A 5 62.59 -33.53 -18.63
CA THR A 5 61.40 -34.12 -18.00
C THR A 5 61.48 -35.63 -17.70
N ALA A 6 60.77 -36.08 -16.64
CA ALA A 6 59.95 -37.32 -16.56
C ALA A 6 59.41 -37.44 -15.10
N GLU A 7 58.11 -37.32 -14.84
CA GLU A 7 57.01 -38.28 -15.02
C GLU A 7 56.85 -39.37 -13.93
N SER A 8 55.58 -39.53 -13.53
CA SER A 8 54.88 -40.73 -13.04
C SER A 8 55.03 -41.20 -11.57
N GLY A 9 53.87 -41.28 -10.89
CA GLY A 9 53.62 -42.07 -9.66
C GLY A 9 53.62 -43.59 -9.93
N PRO A 10 53.02 -44.48 -9.09
CA PRO A 10 51.67 -44.33 -8.52
C PRO A 10 51.40 -45.05 -7.15
N GLU A 11 50.11 -45.01 -6.76
CA GLU A 11 49.33 -46.06 -6.03
C GLU A 11 49.67 -46.44 -4.57
N ARG A 12 48.80 -46.14 -3.59
CA ARG A 12 47.48 -46.73 -3.20
C ARG A 12 47.59 -47.85 -2.16
N SER A 13 46.74 -47.71 -1.14
CA SER A 13 46.17 -48.71 -0.21
C SER A 13 46.70 -48.55 1.21
N GLY A 14 45.90 -48.36 2.24
CA GLY A 14 44.45 -48.33 2.36
C GLY A 14 44.07 -48.40 3.83
N ASN A 15 42.82 -48.03 4.09
CA ASN A 15 41.97 -48.47 5.19
C ASN A 15 41.93 -47.70 6.52
N LYS A 16 40.67 -47.36 6.84
CA LYS A 16 39.98 -47.31 8.14
C LYS A 16 40.02 -46.02 8.95
N LEU A 17 39.00 -45.20 8.69
CA LEU A 17 38.25 -44.49 9.73
C LEU A 17 37.64 -45.48 10.74
N PRO A 18 37.46 -45.02 11.99
CA PRO A 18 36.15 -45.13 12.60
C PRO A 18 35.65 -43.79 13.16
N SER A 19 34.50 -43.39 12.62
CA SER A 19 33.30 -42.92 13.32
C SER A 19 33.41 -42.14 14.64
N GLY A 20 32.86 -40.92 14.62
CA GLY A 20 31.74 -40.61 15.51
C GLY A 20 31.93 -39.49 16.52
N GLN A 21 32.08 -38.24 16.06
CA GLN A 21 31.65 -37.08 16.84
C GLN A 21 30.75 -36.20 15.95
N ARG A 22 29.47 -36.16 16.32
CA ARG A 22 28.47 -35.25 15.75
C ARG A 22 28.87 -33.82 16.12
N ALA A 23 29.51 -33.13 15.19
CA ALA A 23 29.54 -31.67 15.20
C ALA A 23 28.17 -31.17 14.73
N ALA A 24 27.54 -30.32 15.54
CA ALA A 24 26.36 -29.59 15.17
C ALA A 24 26.67 -28.76 13.93
N THR A 25 25.93 -28.99 12.85
CA THR A 25 25.96 -28.17 11.65
C THR A 25 25.44 -26.78 12.02
N GLU A 26 26.35 -25.82 12.19
CA GLU A 26 26.03 -24.41 12.05
C GLU A 26 25.49 -24.22 10.63
N VAL A 27 24.17 -24.08 10.53
CA VAL A 27 23.51 -23.59 9.33
C VAL A 27 23.95 -22.14 9.20
N GLY A 28 25.01 -21.91 8.44
CA GLY A 28 25.39 -20.58 8.00
C GLY A 28 24.17 -19.94 7.34
N GLN A 29 23.71 -18.84 7.91
CA GLN A 29 22.82 -17.93 7.25
C GLN A 29 23.54 -17.48 5.98
N GLU A 30 23.15 -18.01 4.82
CA GLU A 30 23.44 -17.36 3.55
C GLU A 30 22.79 -15.98 3.65
N GLU A 31 23.59 -14.95 3.89
CA GLU A 31 23.19 -13.56 3.68
C GLU A 31 22.80 -13.42 2.21
N THR A 32 21.51 -13.57 1.93
CA THR A 32 20.92 -13.31 0.62
C THR A 32 21.21 -11.86 0.29
N GLN A 33 22.17 -11.61 -0.60
CA GLN A 33 22.47 -10.25 -1.06
C GLN A 33 21.16 -9.60 -1.54
N PRO A 34 20.86 -8.37 -1.11
CA PRO A 34 19.61 -7.71 -1.48
C PRO A 34 19.53 -7.60 -3.00
N VAL A 35 18.42 -8.09 -3.57
CA VAL A 35 18.18 -8.07 -5.01
C VAL A 35 18.15 -6.61 -5.46
N THR A 36 19.01 -6.25 -6.40
CA THR A 36 19.05 -4.89 -6.93
C THR A 36 17.86 -4.65 -7.85
N PRO A 37 17.28 -3.43 -7.89
CA PRO A 37 16.21 -3.06 -8.82
C PRO A 37 16.48 -3.44 -10.29
N ALA A 38 17.74 -3.36 -10.73
CA ALA A 38 18.20 -3.75 -12.07
C ALA A 38 17.99 -5.26 -12.39
N GLN A 39 17.93 -6.12 -11.38
CA GLN A 39 17.67 -7.56 -11.52
C GLN A 39 16.18 -7.91 -11.58
N LEU A 40 15.30 -7.00 -11.14
CA LEU A 40 13.85 -7.22 -11.05
C LEU A 40 13.13 -6.84 -12.35
N VAL A 41 13.58 -5.75 -13.01
CA VAL A 41 13.26 -5.36 -14.40
C VAL A 41 14.37 -4.43 -14.91
N GLY A 42 15.22 -4.92 -15.83
CA GLY A 42 16.17 -4.05 -16.51
C GLY A 42 15.51 -3.22 -17.62
N LEU A 43 16.07 -2.05 -17.98
CA LEU A 43 15.63 -1.24 -19.12
C LEU A 43 15.41 -2.08 -20.39
N ALA A 44 16.24 -3.09 -20.61
CA ALA A 44 16.12 -4.02 -21.72
C ALA A 44 14.74 -4.70 -21.81
N GLY A 45 14.16 -5.11 -20.67
CA GLY A 45 12.82 -5.68 -20.62
C GLY A 45 11.75 -4.68 -21.03
N LEU A 46 11.86 -3.44 -20.54
CA LEU A 46 10.94 -2.36 -20.86
C LEU A 46 11.03 -1.92 -22.31
N LEU A 47 12.24 -1.79 -22.87
CA LEU A 47 12.41 -1.44 -24.29
C LEU A 47 11.75 -2.49 -25.20
N ARG A 48 11.88 -3.78 -24.88
CA ARG A 48 11.20 -4.84 -25.65
C ARG A 48 9.69 -4.73 -25.52
N ALA A 49 9.18 -4.50 -24.31
CA ALA A 49 7.75 -4.40 -24.06
C ALA A 49 7.13 -3.15 -24.72
N TRP A 50 7.74 -1.97 -24.54
CA TRP A 50 7.32 -0.73 -25.20
C TRP A 50 7.38 -0.84 -26.73
N LYS A 51 8.41 -1.46 -27.29
CA LYS A 51 8.48 -1.73 -28.74
C LYS A 51 7.32 -2.63 -29.19
N ALA A 52 6.95 -3.65 -28.41
CA ALA A 52 5.83 -4.53 -28.72
C ALA A 52 4.49 -3.78 -28.69
N VAL A 53 4.24 -2.99 -27.64
CA VAL A 53 3.04 -2.14 -27.51
C VAL A 53 2.96 -1.13 -28.65
N ALA A 54 4.06 -0.46 -28.99
CA ALA A 54 4.11 0.47 -30.10
C ALA A 54 3.85 -0.21 -31.45
N SER A 55 4.37 -1.43 -31.63
CA SER A 55 4.13 -2.23 -32.84
C SER A 55 2.65 -2.58 -33.01
N GLU A 56 1.99 -2.96 -31.91
CA GLU A 56 0.56 -3.25 -31.90
C GLU A 56 -0.25 -2.00 -32.25
N ARG A 57 0.05 -0.85 -31.62
CA ARG A 57 -0.61 0.44 -31.90
C ARG A 57 -0.44 0.89 -33.35
N LEU A 58 0.71 0.63 -33.97
CA LEU A 58 0.98 0.95 -35.36
C LEU A 58 0.41 -0.09 -36.35
N GLY A 59 -0.11 -1.21 -35.87
CA GLY A 59 -0.57 -2.32 -36.71
C GLY A 59 0.55 -3.01 -37.50
N ARG A 60 1.82 -2.81 -37.12
CA ARG A 60 2.99 -3.42 -37.78
C ARG A 60 4.15 -3.57 -36.80
N GLN A 61 4.99 -4.58 -37.01
CA GLN A 61 6.19 -4.75 -36.19
C GLN A 61 7.22 -3.64 -36.44
N ILE A 62 7.68 -3.01 -35.36
CA ILE A 62 8.88 -2.17 -35.35
C ILE A 62 10.10 -3.08 -35.28
N THR A 63 10.95 -2.97 -36.29
CA THR A 63 12.16 -3.80 -36.42
C THR A 63 13.33 -3.20 -35.64
N GLN A 64 14.28 -4.04 -35.22
CA GLN A 64 15.54 -3.57 -34.62
C GLN A 64 16.31 -2.60 -35.53
N LYS A 65 16.16 -2.76 -36.86
CA LYS A 65 16.77 -1.90 -37.86
C LYS A 65 16.21 -0.48 -37.81
N GLU A 66 14.88 -0.33 -37.74
CA GLU A 66 14.24 0.98 -37.64
C GLU A 66 14.65 1.73 -36.38
N VAL A 67 14.76 1.04 -35.23
CA VAL A 67 15.20 1.69 -33.98
C VAL A 67 16.67 2.12 -34.06
N ALA A 68 17.53 1.27 -34.62
CA ALA A 68 18.94 1.58 -34.80
C ALA A 68 19.15 2.77 -35.75
N GLU A 69 18.40 2.83 -36.85
CA GLU A 69 18.40 3.96 -37.80
C GLU A 69 17.92 5.25 -37.12
N ALA A 70 16.83 5.20 -36.35
CA ALA A 70 16.33 6.36 -35.61
C ALA A 70 17.34 6.90 -34.59
N CYS A 71 18.18 6.03 -34.02
CA CYS A 71 19.22 6.41 -33.06
C CYS A 71 20.59 6.72 -33.69
N GLU A 72 20.70 6.67 -35.02
CA GLU A 72 21.96 6.80 -35.78
C GLU A 72 23.05 5.81 -35.29
N ARG A 73 22.66 4.57 -35.03
CA ARG A 73 23.53 3.49 -34.53
C ARG A 73 23.38 2.21 -35.35
N SER A 74 24.23 1.23 -35.04
CA SER A 74 24.17 -0.08 -35.70
C SER A 74 23.06 -0.95 -35.11
N VAL A 75 22.53 -1.89 -35.92
CA VAL A 75 21.56 -2.90 -35.45
C VAL A 75 22.14 -3.73 -34.30
N ARG A 76 23.47 -3.97 -34.32
CA ARG A 76 24.18 -4.65 -33.23
C ARG A 76 24.09 -3.85 -31.93
N TRP A 77 24.31 -2.54 -31.97
CA TRP A 77 24.17 -1.67 -30.79
C TRP A 77 22.78 -1.78 -30.16
N TYR A 78 21.72 -1.76 -30.97
CA TYR A 78 20.37 -1.85 -30.46
C TYR A 78 20.05 -3.26 -29.91
N ARG A 79 20.57 -4.32 -30.54
CA ARG A 79 20.48 -5.68 -30.00
C ARG A 79 21.17 -5.81 -28.64
N ASP A 80 22.34 -5.20 -28.49
CA ASP A 80 23.10 -5.22 -27.23
C ASP A 80 22.29 -4.46 -26.15
N LEU A 81 21.65 -3.35 -26.50
CA LEU A 81 20.74 -2.61 -25.62
C LEU A 81 19.53 -3.47 -25.19
N GLU A 82 18.87 -4.17 -26.12
CA GLU A 82 17.75 -5.08 -25.82
C GLU A 82 18.16 -6.33 -25.05
N THR A 83 19.44 -6.65 -24.95
CA THR A 83 19.95 -7.82 -24.19
C THR A 83 20.56 -7.43 -22.84
N GLY A 84 20.48 -6.13 -22.47
CA GLY A 84 20.89 -5.65 -21.15
C GLY A 84 22.32 -5.12 -21.07
N ALA A 85 22.98 -4.83 -22.21
CA ALA A 85 24.26 -4.15 -22.18
C ALA A 85 24.11 -2.76 -21.53
N ALA A 86 24.97 -2.46 -20.54
CA ALA A 86 24.99 -1.18 -19.84
C ALA A 86 25.52 -0.06 -20.75
N THR A 87 24.69 0.38 -21.68
CA THR A 87 25.01 1.45 -22.63
C THR A 87 24.23 2.70 -22.25
N ARG A 88 24.95 3.79 -21.95
CA ARG A 88 24.31 5.10 -21.73
C ARG A 88 23.75 5.61 -23.05
N LEU A 89 22.48 5.98 -23.03
CA LEU A 89 21.81 6.65 -24.15
C LEU A 89 22.04 8.15 -24.05
N THR A 90 22.26 8.82 -25.19
CA THR A 90 22.21 10.29 -25.21
C THR A 90 20.76 10.75 -25.14
N ARG A 91 20.54 12.03 -24.82
CA ARG A 91 19.20 12.64 -24.81
C ARG A 91 18.50 12.46 -26.16
N GLU A 92 19.22 12.71 -27.24
CA GLU A 92 18.70 12.60 -28.61
C GLU A 92 18.27 11.16 -28.93
N GLN A 93 19.01 10.17 -28.45
CA GLN A 93 18.65 8.76 -28.59
C GLN A 93 17.40 8.40 -27.79
N CYS A 94 17.26 8.91 -26.56
CA CYS A 94 16.05 8.73 -25.76
C CYS A 94 14.83 9.38 -26.43
N GLU A 95 14.98 10.59 -26.98
CA GLU A 95 13.92 11.30 -27.70
C GLU A 95 13.52 10.57 -29.00
N ALA A 96 14.49 10.04 -29.75
CA ALA A 96 14.25 9.26 -30.96
C ALA A 96 13.47 7.96 -30.64
N ILE A 97 13.89 7.23 -29.60
CA ILE A 97 13.18 6.03 -29.12
C ILE A 97 11.79 6.41 -28.62
N GLY A 98 11.67 7.46 -27.82
CA GLY A 98 10.40 7.96 -27.30
C GLY A 98 9.40 8.28 -28.40
N LYS A 99 9.85 8.95 -29.46
CA LYS A 99 9.03 9.26 -30.64
C LYS A 99 8.63 7.99 -31.40
N LEU A 100 9.57 7.09 -31.66
CA LEU A 100 9.30 5.86 -32.42
C LEU A 100 8.36 4.92 -31.67
N PHE A 101 8.46 4.84 -30.35
CA PHE A 101 7.62 3.98 -29.51
C PHE A 101 6.34 4.68 -29.04
N MET A 102 6.16 5.96 -29.38
CA MET A 102 5.04 6.78 -28.91
C MET A 102 4.92 6.76 -27.38
N LEU A 103 6.06 6.91 -26.69
CA LEU A 103 6.13 6.90 -25.24
C LEU A 103 5.41 8.13 -24.67
N GLY A 104 4.67 7.92 -23.59
CA GLY A 104 4.13 8.98 -22.77
C GLY A 104 5.22 9.75 -22.02
N ARG A 105 4.79 10.79 -21.29
CA ARG A 105 5.69 11.63 -20.49
C ARG A 105 6.53 10.80 -19.51
N ASP A 106 5.87 9.96 -18.72
CA ASP A 106 6.52 9.20 -17.64
C ASP A 106 7.45 8.12 -18.16
N GLU A 107 7.08 7.44 -19.25
CA GLU A 107 7.91 6.44 -19.92
C GLU A 107 9.19 7.06 -20.49
N LEU A 108 9.07 8.22 -21.15
CA LEU A 108 10.22 8.97 -21.66
C LEU A 108 11.11 9.50 -20.53
N GLN A 109 10.52 10.02 -19.45
CA GLN A 109 11.24 10.46 -18.25
C GLN A 109 12.00 9.30 -17.62
N ALA A 110 11.38 8.13 -17.47
CA ALA A 110 12.02 6.94 -16.93
C ALA A 110 13.17 6.44 -17.82
N LEU A 111 13.02 6.49 -19.14
CA LEU A 111 14.08 6.16 -20.10
C LEU A 111 15.29 7.10 -19.95
N LEU A 112 15.05 8.41 -19.80
CA LEU A 112 16.09 9.42 -19.58
C LEU A 112 16.79 9.26 -18.23
N LEU A 113 16.03 9.03 -17.16
CA LEU A 113 16.59 8.83 -15.82
C LEU A 113 17.48 7.59 -15.78
N TYR A 114 17.02 6.48 -16.35
CA TYR A 114 17.82 5.26 -16.42
C TYR A 114 19.11 5.47 -17.21
N SER A 115 19.06 6.14 -18.38
CA SER A 115 20.24 6.34 -19.23
C SER A 115 21.30 7.24 -18.60
N MET A 116 20.91 8.10 -17.66
CA MET A 116 21.83 8.90 -16.84
C MET A 116 22.40 8.15 -15.63
N GLY A 117 21.90 6.94 -15.32
CA GLY A 117 22.31 6.15 -14.14
C GLY A 117 21.40 6.35 -12.92
N GLY A 118 20.19 6.85 -13.12
CA GLY A 118 19.23 7.23 -12.09
C GLY A 118 19.12 8.75 -11.92
N ALA A 119 18.19 9.17 -11.08
CA ALA A 119 18.14 10.55 -10.59
C ALA A 119 19.43 10.86 -9.81
N VAL A 120 19.90 12.10 -9.91
CA VAL A 120 20.91 12.60 -8.98
C VAL A 120 20.33 12.42 -7.60
N ALA A 121 20.99 11.64 -6.74
CA ALA A 121 20.56 11.47 -5.36
C ALA A 121 20.43 12.87 -4.75
N ALA A 122 19.20 13.31 -4.52
CA ALA A 122 18.97 14.35 -3.55
C ALA A 122 19.62 13.85 -2.25
N GLY A 123 20.30 14.75 -1.53
CA GLY A 123 21.02 14.39 -0.31
C GLY A 123 20.13 13.62 0.66
N PRO A 124 20.71 12.97 1.69
CA PRO A 124 19.96 12.13 2.62
C PRO A 124 18.66 12.80 3.04
N ALA A 125 17.56 12.04 2.96
CA ALA A 125 16.24 12.52 3.33
C ALA A 125 16.33 13.25 4.67
N PRO A 126 15.80 14.47 4.78
CA PRO A 126 15.96 15.26 6.00
C PRO A 126 15.52 14.45 7.21
N ALA A 127 16.32 14.48 8.28
CA ALA A 127 16.04 13.77 9.53
C ALA A 127 14.62 14.08 10.05
N PHE A 128 14.06 13.17 10.86
CA PHE A 128 12.67 13.18 11.37
C PHE A 128 12.20 14.55 11.91
N ASP A 129 13.11 15.43 12.34
CA ASP A 129 12.80 16.74 12.93
C ASP A 129 13.45 17.95 12.22
N THR A 130 13.47 17.98 10.89
CA THR A 130 13.85 19.23 10.21
C THR A 130 12.75 20.29 10.34
N PRO A 131 13.10 21.59 10.45
CA PRO A 131 12.14 22.69 10.41
C PRO A 131 11.21 22.60 9.19
N THR A 132 11.73 22.15 8.06
CA THR A 132 10.98 21.92 6.83
C THR A 132 9.89 20.85 7.00
N ARG A 133 10.22 19.68 7.56
CA ARG A 133 9.21 18.63 7.80
C ARG A 133 8.13 19.13 8.76
N ARG A 134 8.50 19.86 9.83
CA ARG A 134 7.53 20.46 10.75
C ARG A 134 6.60 21.46 10.06
N ALA A 135 7.12 22.28 9.16
CA ALA A 135 6.30 23.21 8.39
C ALA A 135 5.31 22.48 7.46
N VAL A 136 5.73 21.37 6.83
CA VAL A 136 4.85 20.54 6.00
C VAL A 136 3.81 19.80 6.86
N GLN A 137 4.18 19.27 8.03
CA GLN A 137 3.24 18.66 8.96
C GLN A 137 2.18 19.68 9.43
N ALA A 138 2.59 20.90 9.79
CA ALA A 138 1.66 21.96 10.15
C ALA A 138 0.68 22.32 9.03
N LEU A 139 1.06 22.13 7.75
CA LEU A 139 0.17 22.29 6.61
C LEU A 139 -0.81 21.11 6.48
N LEU A 140 -0.35 19.88 6.71
CA LEU A 140 -1.22 18.69 6.75
C LEU A 140 -2.29 18.82 7.83
N ASP A 141 -1.91 19.27 9.03
CA ASP A 141 -2.79 19.44 10.17
C ASP A 141 -3.88 20.50 9.95
N GLN A 142 -3.64 21.46 9.03
CA GLN A 142 -4.63 22.45 8.61
C GLN A 142 -5.64 21.91 7.58
N GLN A 143 -5.37 20.77 6.94
CA GLN A 143 -6.28 20.20 5.96
C GLN A 143 -7.49 19.56 6.64
N THR A 144 -8.69 19.88 6.18
CA THR A 144 -9.93 19.21 6.60
C THR A 144 -10.11 17.83 5.97
N ASN A 145 -9.46 17.62 4.83
CA ASN A 145 -9.50 16.38 4.06
C ASN A 145 -8.34 15.46 4.49
N PRO A 146 -8.49 14.13 4.40
CA PRO A 146 -7.41 13.19 4.66
C PRO A 146 -6.17 13.51 3.84
N ALA A 147 -5.04 13.66 4.52
CA ALA A 147 -3.77 13.95 3.90
C ALA A 147 -2.63 13.20 4.58
N TRP A 148 -1.65 12.80 3.78
CA TRP A 148 -0.39 12.23 4.25
C TRP A 148 0.80 12.76 3.47
N LEU A 149 1.98 12.60 4.05
CA LEU A 149 3.28 12.82 3.44
C LEU A 149 4.02 11.49 3.39
N LEU A 150 4.46 11.14 2.20
CA LEU A 150 5.21 9.93 1.88
C LEU A 150 6.64 10.31 1.52
N ASP A 151 7.63 9.53 1.92
CA ASP A 151 9.00 9.68 1.41
C ASP A 151 9.16 9.03 0.01
N SER A 152 10.41 8.98 -0.49
CA SER A 152 10.72 8.38 -1.80
C SER A 152 10.39 6.90 -1.90
N LYS A 153 10.27 6.22 -0.75
CA LYS A 153 10.02 4.78 -0.61
C LYS A 153 8.59 4.50 -0.14
N TRP A 154 7.73 5.51 -0.15
CA TRP A 154 6.34 5.43 0.28
C TRP A 154 6.13 5.11 1.77
N ASN A 155 7.15 5.34 2.61
CA ASN A 155 6.96 5.33 4.05
C ASN A 155 6.15 6.55 4.47
N ILE A 156 5.22 6.34 5.41
CA ILE A 156 4.44 7.41 6.01
C ILE A 156 5.36 8.22 6.92
N VAL A 157 5.60 9.48 6.54
CA VAL A 157 6.48 10.42 7.30
C VAL A 157 5.73 11.64 7.84
N GLY A 158 4.41 11.69 7.61
CA GLY A 158 3.48 12.66 8.16
C GLY A 158 2.04 12.33 7.74
N TYR A 159 1.06 12.66 8.57
CA TYR A 159 -0.37 12.47 8.29
C TYR A 159 -1.21 13.36 9.19
N ASN A 160 -2.47 13.62 8.81
CA ASN A 160 -3.40 14.41 9.62
C ASN A 160 -4.49 13.56 10.29
N ASP A 161 -5.32 14.21 11.12
CA ASP A 161 -6.36 13.54 11.91
C ASP A 161 -7.45 12.85 11.07
N PRO A 162 -7.97 13.46 9.98
CA PRO A 162 -8.86 12.74 9.07
C PRO A 162 -8.23 11.48 8.48
N MET A 163 -6.93 11.52 8.13
CA MET A 163 -6.24 10.37 7.54
C MET A 163 -6.14 9.19 8.52
N LYS A 164 -5.70 9.42 9.77
CA LYS A 164 -5.61 8.34 10.76
C LYS A 164 -6.98 7.78 11.15
N THR A 165 -8.05 8.54 10.94
CA THR A 165 -9.43 8.07 11.14
C THR A 165 -9.88 7.14 10.01
N TRP A 166 -9.56 7.49 8.76
CA TRP A 166 -9.96 6.70 7.58
C TRP A 166 -9.11 5.46 7.39
N CYS A 167 -7.80 5.61 7.58
CA CYS A 167 -6.78 4.61 7.31
C CYS A 167 -5.89 4.47 8.55
N PRO A 168 -6.34 3.79 9.62
CA PRO A 168 -5.62 3.79 10.88
C PRO A 168 -4.23 3.15 10.84
N TRP A 169 -3.95 2.29 9.85
CA TRP A 169 -2.64 1.67 9.64
C TRP A 169 -1.50 2.68 9.45
N VAL A 170 -1.81 3.93 9.08
CA VAL A 170 -0.80 5.00 8.91
C VAL A 170 -0.05 5.33 10.20
N MET A 171 -0.61 4.95 11.36
CA MET A 171 -0.01 5.15 12.68
C MET A 171 0.95 4.02 13.06
N ASP A 172 1.02 2.93 12.28
CA ASP A 172 1.84 1.79 12.62
C ASP A 172 3.34 2.11 12.43
N PRO A 173 4.23 1.62 13.30
CA PRO A 173 5.66 1.77 13.11
C PRO A 173 6.10 1.19 11.76
N GLY A 174 6.79 1.99 10.94
CA GLY A 174 7.23 1.58 9.61
C GLY A 174 6.10 1.47 8.59
N ALA A 175 4.94 2.10 8.83
CA ALA A 175 3.82 2.15 7.89
C ALA A 175 4.30 2.57 6.49
N ASN A 176 4.02 1.72 5.52
CA ASN A 176 4.42 1.90 4.13
C ASN A 176 3.22 1.69 3.22
N LEU A 177 2.92 2.69 2.38
CA LEU A 177 1.72 2.66 1.53
C LEU A 177 1.77 1.49 0.56
N MET A 178 2.91 1.20 -0.08
CA MET A 178 3.01 0.12 -1.06
C MET A 178 2.78 -1.25 -0.42
N ARG A 179 3.36 -1.50 0.75
CA ARG A 179 3.11 -2.73 1.51
C ARG A 179 1.65 -2.86 1.90
N TRP A 180 1.08 -1.84 2.53
CA TRP A 180 -0.32 -1.90 2.95
C TRP A 180 -1.24 -2.11 1.75
N SER A 181 -1.09 -1.31 0.69
CA SER A 181 -1.95 -1.35 -0.48
C SER A 181 -1.88 -2.66 -1.27
N LEU A 182 -0.72 -3.32 -1.35
CA LEU A 182 -0.54 -4.51 -2.18
C LEU A 182 -0.59 -5.82 -1.38
N LEU A 183 -0.22 -5.81 -0.09
CA LEU A 183 -0.05 -7.02 0.71
C LEU A 183 -1.10 -7.20 1.81
N SER A 184 -1.77 -6.14 2.26
CA SER A 184 -2.78 -6.29 3.31
C SER A 184 -4.13 -6.72 2.75
N ASP A 185 -4.79 -7.63 3.47
CA ASP A 185 -6.18 -7.99 3.17
C ASP A 185 -7.13 -6.82 3.42
N GLU A 186 -6.81 -5.95 4.39
CA GLU A 186 -7.56 -4.71 4.66
C GLU A 186 -7.64 -3.85 3.39
N ALA A 187 -6.52 -3.56 2.73
CA ALA A 187 -6.54 -2.75 1.50
C ALA A 187 -7.37 -3.40 0.39
N LYS A 188 -7.29 -4.72 0.23
CA LYS A 188 -8.09 -5.48 -0.75
C LYS A 188 -9.60 -5.32 -0.50
N THR A 189 -10.03 -5.10 0.74
CA THR A 189 -11.43 -4.82 1.08
C THR A 189 -11.83 -3.35 0.99
N VAL A 190 -10.90 -2.42 1.25
CA VAL A 190 -11.15 -0.98 1.20
C VAL A 190 -11.34 -0.50 -0.23
N PHE A 191 -10.51 -0.97 -1.18
CA PHE A 191 -10.59 -0.54 -2.57
C PHE A 191 -11.58 -1.40 -3.38
N VAL A 192 -12.66 -0.80 -3.87
CA VAL A 192 -13.70 -1.50 -4.65
C VAL A 192 -13.10 -2.12 -5.93
N ASP A 193 -12.19 -1.41 -6.59
CA ASP A 193 -11.49 -1.87 -7.80
C ASP A 193 -10.00 -2.19 -7.51
N TRP A 194 -9.69 -2.90 -6.42
CA TRP A 194 -8.31 -3.14 -5.97
C TRP A 194 -7.34 -3.56 -7.10
N ASN A 195 -7.78 -4.43 -8.02
CA ASN A 195 -6.94 -4.87 -9.15
C ASN A 195 -6.45 -3.69 -10.03
N LYS A 196 -7.31 -2.70 -10.29
CA LYS A 196 -6.91 -1.50 -11.07
C LYS A 196 -5.86 -0.71 -10.31
N HIS A 197 -6.04 -0.58 -9.01
CA HIS A 197 -5.08 0.10 -8.16
C HIS A 197 -3.73 -0.61 -8.07
N ALA A 198 -3.75 -1.94 -7.99
CA ALA A 198 -2.55 -2.77 -7.95
C ALA A 198 -1.65 -2.53 -9.17
N ILE A 199 -2.25 -2.47 -10.37
CA ILE A 199 -1.52 -2.18 -11.61
C ILE A 199 -0.79 -0.84 -11.52
N GLU A 200 -1.43 0.20 -10.98
CA GLU A 200 -0.81 1.52 -10.85
C GLU A 200 0.29 1.57 -9.80
N TRP A 201 0.08 0.97 -8.64
CA TRP A 201 1.13 0.89 -7.63
C TRP A 201 2.36 0.14 -8.16
N LEU A 202 2.15 -0.93 -8.94
CA LEU A 202 3.25 -1.62 -9.63
C LEU A 202 3.91 -0.74 -10.70
N ALA A 203 3.15 0.07 -11.44
CA ALA A 203 3.72 1.03 -12.40
C ALA A 203 4.56 2.12 -11.71
N MET A 204 4.13 2.60 -10.54
CA MET A 204 4.90 3.53 -9.69
C MET A 204 6.18 2.91 -9.13
N LEU A 205 6.10 1.67 -8.65
CA LEU A 205 7.28 0.91 -8.22
C LEU A 205 8.27 0.74 -9.38
N ARG A 206 7.78 0.45 -10.58
CA ARG A 206 8.62 0.33 -11.78
C ARG A 206 9.31 1.64 -12.15
N PHE A 207 8.60 2.77 -12.08
CA PHE A 207 9.21 4.08 -12.28
C PHE A 207 10.34 4.32 -11.28
N SER A 208 10.11 4.03 -10.00
CA SER A 208 11.10 4.23 -8.94
C SER A 208 12.32 3.32 -9.08
N VAL A 209 12.15 2.07 -9.53
CA VAL A 209 13.25 1.16 -9.90
C VAL A 209 14.16 1.77 -10.98
N LEU A 210 13.57 2.46 -11.97
CA LEU A 210 14.32 3.12 -13.06
C LEU A 210 14.95 4.43 -12.60
N GLN A 211 14.28 5.15 -11.70
CA GLN A 211 14.76 6.39 -11.10
C GLN A 211 15.91 6.13 -10.13
N HIS A 212 15.87 5.05 -9.36
CA HIS A 212 16.83 4.72 -8.30
C HIS A 212 17.37 3.28 -8.46
N PRO A 213 18.12 2.98 -9.53
CA PRO A 213 18.52 1.62 -9.89
C PRO A 213 19.46 0.93 -8.88
N GLN A 214 20.05 1.70 -7.96
CA GLN A 214 20.98 1.21 -6.92
C GLN A 214 20.39 1.28 -5.50
N ASP A 215 19.13 1.69 -5.34
CA ASP A 215 18.49 1.74 -4.02
C ASP A 215 18.03 0.34 -3.61
N ALA A 216 18.75 -0.24 -2.64
CA ALA A 216 18.51 -1.58 -2.14
C ALA A 216 17.17 -1.71 -1.40
N GLU A 217 16.65 -0.64 -0.79
CA GLU A 217 15.37 -0.69 -0.08
C GLU A 217 14.19 -0.73 -1.06
N ILE A 218 14.27 0.02 -2.16
CA ILE A 218 13.28 -0.07 -3.25
C ILE A 218 13.32 -1.47 -3.89
N GLY A 219 14.53 -2.01 -4.13
CA GLY A 219 14.70 -3.37 -4.64
C GLY A 219 14.09 -4.42 -3.71
N ALA A 220 14.36 -4.33 -2.41
CA ALA A 220 13.81 -5.23 -1.40
C ALA A 220 12.28 -5.14 -1.31
N LEU A 221 11.71 -3.93 -1.34
CA LEU A 221 10.26 -3.72 -1.32
C LEU A 221 9.57 -4.37 -2.53
N VAL A 222 10.12 -4.19 -3.74
CA VAL A 222 9.56 -4.82 -4.94
C VAL A 222 9.67 -6.34 -4.85
N ALA A 223 10.82 -6.86 -4.43
CA ALA A 223 11.04 -8.30 -4.26
C ALA A 223 10.08 -8.92 -3.24
N GLU A 224 9.85 -8.25 -2.11
CA GLU A 224 8.86 -8.63 -1.10
C GLU A 224 7.46 -8.75 -1.73
N ILE A 225 7.04 -7.72 -2.47
CA ILE A 225 5.70 -7.64 -3.07
C ILE A 225 5.47 -8.76 -4.10
N ILE A 226 6.39 -8.96 -5.04
CA ILE A 226 6.23 -9.96 -6.11
C ILE A 226 6.44 -11.40 -5.62
N ASN A 227 7.02 -11.60 -4.43
CA ASN A 227 7.19 -12.92 -3.84
C ASN A 227 6.04 -13.30 -2.91
N ALA A 228 5.32 -12.32 -2.36
CA ALA A 228 4.20 -12.55 -1.48
C ALA A 228 2.92 -13.01 -2.20
N ASP A 229 2.67 -12.54 -3.44
CA ASP A 229 1.46 -12.85 -4.18
C ASP A 229 1.75 -13.20 -5.66
N ALA A 230 1.38 -14.41 -6.08
CA ALA A 230 1.59 -14.90 -7.44
C ALA A 230 0.82 -14.07 -8.49
N TYR A 231 -0.31 -13.46 -8.12
CA TYR A 231 -1.05 -12.56 -8.99
C TYR A 231 -0.26 -11.27 -9.24
N LEU A 232 0.34 -10.70 -8.20
CA LEU A 232 1.18 -9.50 -8.33
C LEU A 232 2.45 -9.78 -9.13
N ARG A 233 3.07 -10.96 -8.94
CA ARG A 233 4.18 -11.42 -9.79
C ARG A 233 3.79 -11.46 -11.26
N ARG A 234 2.65 -12.08 -11.56
CA ARG A 234 2.13 -12.17 -12.92
C ARG A 234 1.88 -10.79 -13.52
N LEU A 235 1.22 -9.89 -12.79
CA LEU A 235 1.02 -8.51 -13.23
C LEU A 235 2.35 -7.79 -13.49
N TRP A 236 3.35 -8.00 -12.63
CA TRP A 236 4.68 -7.43 -12.80
C TRP A 236 5.40 -7.94 -14.06
N GLU A 237 5.24 -9.21 -14.40
CA GLU A 237 5.86 -9.83 -15.60
C GLU A 237 5.12 -9.48 -16.90
N GLU A 238 3.78 -9.41 -16.87
CA GLU A 238 2.95 -9.20 -18.05
C GLU A 238 2.79 -7.72 -18.43
N ARG A 239 2.88 -6.81 -17.45
CA ARG A 239 2.69 -5.36 -17.68
C ARG A 239 4.03 -4.64 -17.82
N CYS A 240 4.02 -3.56 -18.61
CA CYS A 240 5.17 -2.65 -18.76
C CYS A 240 4.85 -1.20 -18.44
N ASP A 241 3.69 -0.94 -17.82
CA ASP A 241 3.26 0.40 -17.45
C ASP A 241 4.25 1.02 -16.45
N VAL A 242 4.51 2.32 -16.61
CA VAL A 242 5.45 3.11 -15.80
C VAL A 242 4.80 4.47 -15.55
N THR A 243 4.72 4.89 -14.29
CA THR A 243 4.19 6.22 -13.94
C THR A 243 4.89 6.80 -12.70
N GLU A 244 5.17 8.10 -12.68
CA GLU A 244 5.87 8.75 -11.57
C GLU A 244 4.98 8.91 -10.32
N ALA A 245 3.71 9.22 -10.56
CA ALA A 245 2.71 9.46 -9.53
C ALA A 245 1.31 9.22 -10.09
N ARG A 246 0.35 9.02 -9.19
CA ARG A 246 -1.06 9.05 -9.54
C ARG A 246 -1.46 10.46 -10.00
N GLU A 247 -1.76 10.61 -11.29
CA GLU A 247 -2.46 11.78 -11.82
C GLU A 247 -3.93 11.71 -11.37
N ALA A 248 -4.46 12.82 -10.80
CA ALA A 248 -5.84 13.03 -10.33
C ALA A 248 -6.69 11.76 -10.33
N PHE A 249 -6.40 10.87 -9.38
CA PHE A 249 -6.89 9.50 -9.46
C PHE A 249 -8.22 9.39 -8.75
N TYR A 250 -9.24 8.98 -9.49
CA TYR A 250 -10.56 8.71 -8.95
C TYR A 250 -10.62 7.26 -8.49
N TYR A 251 -11.08 7.06 -7.26
CA TYR A 251 -11.26 5.72 -6.76
C TYR A 251 -12.42 5.58 -5.80
N ARG A 252 -13.03 4.41 -5.92
CA ARG A 252 -14.15 3.99 -5.10
C ARG A 252 -13.61 3.22 -3.92
N VAL A 253 -13.87 3.73 -2.73
CA VAL A 253 -13.51 3.03 -1.49
C VAL A 253 -14.75 2.73 -0.69
N SER A 254 -14.78 1.55 -0.10
CA SER A 254 -15.71 1.23 0.97
C SER A 254 -14.95 1.47 2.27
N LEU A 255 -15.17 2.64 2.85
CA LEU A 255 -14.59 2.99 4.13
C LEU A 255 -15.65 2.80 5.21
N PRO A 256 -15.35 2.08 6.28
CA PRO A 256 -16.30 1.94 7.37
C PRO A 256 -16.51 3.23 8.17
N ALA A 257 -15.55 4.17 8.13
CA ALA A 257 -15.75 5.55 8.58
C ALA A 257 -16.92 6.25 7.86
N HIS A 258 -17.31 5.72 6.70
CA HIS A 258 -18.49 6.10 5.92
C HIS A 258 -19.53 4.98 5.87
N ASN A 259 -19.63 4.19 6.95
CA ASN A 259 -20.57 3.09 7.11
C ASN A 259 -20.51 2.05 5.98
N PHE A 260 -19.32 1.83 5.40
CA PHE A 260 -19.12 0.94 4.25
C PHE A 260 -19.87 1.36 2.98
N GLU A 261 -20.44 2.56 2.96
CA GLU A 261 -20.94 3.14 1.73
C GLU A 261 -19.77 3.37 0.79
N ILE A 262 -19.98 3.05 -0.48
CA ILE A 262 -18.98 3.27 -1.50
C ILE A 262 -18.91 4.77 -1.71
N VAL A 263 -17.75 5.33 -1.43
CA VAL A 263 -17.49 6.75 -1.65
C VAL A 263 -16.47 6.93 -2.76
N GLU A 264 -16.69 7.98 -3.55
CA GLU A 264 -15.81 8.35 -4.64
C GLU A 264 -14.85 9.43 -4.15
N LEU A 265 -13.57 9.12 -4.24
CA LEU A 265 -12.49 10.00 -3.83
C LEU A 265 -11.66 10.39 -5.05
N GLU A 266 -11.16 11.61 -5.03
CA GLU A 266 -10.09 12.07 -5.89
C GLU A 266 -8.83 12.23 -5.04
N SER A 267 -7.71 11.68 -5.48
CA SER A 267 -6.40 11.95 -4.85
C SER A 267 -5.58 12.92 -5.68
N GLN A 268 -4.99 13.90 -5.00
CA GLN A 268 -4.05 14.85 -5.60
C GLN A 268 -2.68 14.65 -4.98
N THR A 269 -1.69 14.41 -5.84
CA THR A 269 -0.28 14.29 -5.43
C THR A 269 0.46 15.60 -5.67
N LEU A 270 1.09 16.12 -4.64
CA LEU A 270 1.86 17.36 -4.62
C LEU A 270 3.29 17.05 -4.18
N PHE A 271 4.28 17.67 -4.83
CA PHE A 271 5.69 17.51 -4.47
C PHE A 271 6.17 18.79 -3.78
N PRO A 272 6.44 18.78 -2.46
CA PRO A 272 6.92 19.96 -1.76
C PRO A 272 8.33 20.31 -2.24
N ALA A 273 8.54 21.52 -2.76
CA ALA A 273 9.85 21.94 -3.27
C ALA A 273 10.99 21.83 -2.24
N ALA A 274 10.67 21.98 -0.96
CA ALA A 274 11.63 21.86 0.14
C ALA A 274 11.90 20.40 0.58
N LEU A 275 11.09 19.45 0.12
CA LEU A 275 11.22 18.00 0.33
C LEU A 275 11.02 17.28 -1.01
N PRO A 276 11.95 17.41 -1.97
CA PRO A 276 11.74 17.01 -3.36
C PRO A 276 11.50 15.50 -3.55
N ASP A 277 11.96 14.68 -2.60
CA ASP A 277 11.76 13.23 -2.60
C ASP A 277 10.44 12.81 -1.94
N CYS A 278 9.73 13.75 -1.32
CA CYS A 278 8.48 13.49 -0.65
C CYS A 278 7.27 13.79 -1.53
N ARG A 279 6.20 13.03 -1.29
CA ARG A 279 4.88 13.19 -1.93
C ARG A 279 3.87 13.52 -0.86
N MET A 280 3.27 14.70 -0.95
CA MET A 280 2.08 15.03 -0.18
C MET A 280 0.85 14.61 -0.98
N VAL A 281 -0.02 13.79 -0.39
CA VAL A 281 -1.26 13.37 -1.03
C VAL A 281 -2.43 13.88 -0.21
N ILE A 282 -3.38 14.51 -0.89
CA ILE A 282 -4.64 14.95 -0.30
C ILE A 282 -5.77 14.20 -1.00
N MET A 283 -6.69 13.63 -0.22
CA MET A 283 -7.84 12.89 -0.71
C MET A 283 -9.10 13.74 -0.53
N THR A 284 -9.74 14.13 -1.62
CA THR A 284 -10.96 14.93 -1.60
C THR A 284 -12.15 14.12 -2.08
N TRP A 285 -13.33 14.50 -1.60
CA TRP A 285 -14.58 13.95 -2.09
C TRP A 285 -14.80 14.30 -3.56
N LEU A 286 -15.10 13.30 -4.39
CA LEU A 286 -15.62 13.55 -5.71
C LEU A 286 -17.05 14.06 -5.56
N HIS A 287 -17.23 15.39 -5.56
CA HIS A 287 -18.55 15.97 -5.53
C HIS A 287 -19.27 15.68 -6.85
N ALA A 288 -20.36 14.92 -6.81
CA ALA A 288 -21.37 14.99 -7.86
C ALA A 288 -21.84 16.46 -7.95
N ASP A 289 -21.51 17.14 -9.04
CA ASP A 289 -21.91 18.50 -9.42
C ASP A 289 -20.90 19.66 -9.21
N ASN A 290 -19.94 19.80 -10.13
CA ASN A 290 -19.47 21.14 -10.53
C ASN A 290 -20.53 21.92 -11.34
N SER A 291 -21.63 21.28 -11.74
CA SER A 291 -22.71 21.89 -12.54
C SER A 291 -23.80 22.58 -11.70
N LYS A 292 -24.00 22.20 -10.43
CA LYS A 292 -25.12 22.70 -9.59
C LYS A 292 -24.73 23.79 -8.59
N ARG A 293 -23.44 23.98 -8.27
CA ARG A 293 -22.98 25.11 -7.44
C ARG A 293 -23.23 26.47 -8.12
N GLN A 294 -22.99 26.56 -9.43
CA GLN A 294 -23.24 27.78 -10.20
C GLN A 294 -24.74 28.13 -10.28
N ALA A 295 -25.64 27.14 -10.27
CA ALA A 295 -27.09 27.37 -10.28
C ALA A 295 -27.65 27.79 -8.91
N ARG A 296 -27.04 27.34 -7.80
CA ARG A 296 -27.45 27.71 -6.44
C ARG A 296 -26.98 29.10 -6.03
N GLU A 297 -25.83 29.55 -6.51
CA GLU A 297 -25.32 30.91 -6.25
C GLU A 297 -26.15 32.01 -6.96
N VAL A 298 -26.82 31.69 -8.08
CA VAL A 298 -27.71 32.62 -8.79
C VAL A 298 -29.11 32.71 -8.16
N SER A 299 -29.52 31.72 -7.35
CA SER A 299 -30.88 31.64 -6.78
C SER A 299 -31.01 32.22 -5.36
N GLY A 300 -29.94 32.75 -4.75
CA GLY A 300 -30.02 33.44 -3.46
C GLY A 300 -30.62 32.61 -2.31
N GLN A 301 -30.57 31.28 -2.39
CA GLN A 301 -30.95 30.40 -1.29
C GLN A 301 -29.69 29.83 -0.66
N ALA A 302 -29.40 30.31 0.55
CA ALA A 302 -28.36 29.73 1.40
C ALA A 302 -28.66 28.24 1.59
N PRO A 303 -27.68 27.35 1.43
CA PRO A 303 -27.89 25.95 1.77
C PRO A 303 -28.12 25.86 3.28
N GLU A 304 -29.26 25.29 3.66
CA GLU A 304 -29.42 24.73 5.00
C GLU A 304 -28.25 23.79 5.24
N SER A 305 -27.40 24.22 6.16
CA SER A 305 -26.21 23.53 6.58
C SER A 305 -26.67 22.34 7.42
N GLY A 306 -26.99 21.24 6.74
CA GLY A 306 -27.33 19.97 7.35
C GLY A 306 -26.17 19.48 8.21
N GLU A 307 -26.40 19.53 9.51
CA GLU A 307 -25.62 19.06 10.64
C GLU A 307 -24.85 17.74 10.41
N LEU A 308 -23.70 17.82 9.75
CA LEU A 308 -22.54 17.05 10.21
C LEU A 308 -21.92 17.88 11.33
N ALA A 309 -22.42 17.59 12.54
CA ALA A 309 -22.03 18.25 13.76
C ALA A 309 -20.50 18.38 13.83
N ARG A 310 -20.05 19.63 13.68
CA ARG A 310 -18.81 20.12 14.27
C ARG A 310 -18.86 19.76 15.76
N ARG A 311 -18.30 18.61 16.11
CA ARG A 311 -17.83 18.35 17.46
C ARG A 311 -16.32 18.49 17.43
N SER A 312 -15.88 19.73 17.57
CA SER A 312 -14.61 20.02 18.21
C SER A 312 -14.69 19.50 19.65
N ASN A 313 -14.40 18.22 19.85
CA ASN A 313 -14.18 17.64 21.17
C ASN A 313 -12.66 17.49 21.33
N GLY A 314 -12.16 17.90 22.49
CA GLY A 314 -10.73 18.02 22.79
C GLY A 314 -9.97 16.74 22.48
N GLN A 315 -9.41 16.68 21.27
CA GLN A 315 -8.47 15.67 20.86
C GLN A 315 -7.16 15.94 21.60
N LEU A 316 -6.57 14.90 22.17
CA LEU A 316 -5.25 15.02 22.79
C LEU A 316 -4.26 15.63 21.78
N PRO A 317 -3.52 16.69 22.15
CA PRO A 317 -2.56 17.33 21.26
C PRO A 317 -1.36 16.39 21.07
N GLY A 318 -1.20 15.84 19.85
CA GLY A 318 -0.01 15.06 19.46
C GLY A 318 0.16 13.69 20.13
N GLN A 319 1.24 13.00 19.78
CA GLN A 319 1.64 11.70 20.32
C GLN A 319 2.05 11.86 21.80
N ILE A 320 1.18 11.45 22.72
CA ILE A 320 1.43 11.52 24.17
C ILE A 320 2.12 10.23 24.60
N SER A 321 3.23 10.34 25.31
CA SER A 321 3.94 9.18 25.85
C SER A 321 3.93 9.22 27.37
N VAL A 322 3.49 8.15 28.02
CA VAL A 322 3.33 8.04 29.48
C VAL A 322 4.15 6.89 30.07
N ALA A 323 4.33 6.89 31.38
CA ALA A 323 5.18 5.90 32.04
C ALA A 323 4.49 4.54 32.22
N THR A 324 3.16 4.52 32.33
CA THR A 324 2.42 3.29 32.63
C THR A 324 1.13 3.15 31.82
N ALA A 325 0.70 1.91 31.58
CA ALA A 325 -0.60 1.63 30.96
C ALA A 325 -1.78 2.17 31.78
N ALA A 326 -1.68 2.18 33.12
CA ALA A 326 -2.74 2.70 33.99
C ALA A 326 -2.92 4.21 33.80
N GLU A 327 -1.81 4.95 33.67
CA GLU A 327 -1.82 6.37 33.33
C GLU A 327 -2.45 6.59 31.95
N ALA A 328 -2.12 5.77 30.96
CA ALA A 328 -2.74 5.84 29.64
C ALA A 328 -4.27 5.68 29.68
N SER A 329 -4.78 4.71 30.45
CA SER A 329 -6.23 4.50 30.59
C SER A 329 -6.97 5.68 31.22
N THR A 330 -6.30 6.54 32.00
CA THR A 330 -6.96 7.72 32.61
C THR A 330 -7.43 8.74 31.57
N TYR A 331 -6.80 8.77 30.39
CA TYR A 331 -7.18 9.64 29.29
C TYR A 331 -8.55 9.29 28.69
N ALA A 332 -9.10 8.10 28.98
CA ALA A 332 -10.43 7.71 28.52
C ALA A 332 -11.55 8.45 29.27
N GLY A 333 -11.20 9.20 30.33
CA GLY A 333 -12.12 10.04 31.09
C GLY A 333 -13.03 9.24 32.02
N GLU A 334 -14.06 9.93 32.51
CA GLU A 334 -15.00 9.34 33.48
C GLU A 334 -15.80 8.19 32.88
N GLY A 335 -15.93 7.10 33.65
CA GLY A 335 -16.63 5.88 33.21
C GLY A 335 -15.82 4.99 32.27
N ALA A 336 -14.51 5.21 32.14
CA ALA A 336 -13.61 4.40 31.32
C ALA A 336 -13.83 2.88 31.48
N VAL A 337 -13.98 2.18 30.36
CA VAL A 337 -14.19 0.73 30.30
C VAL A 337 -12.96 0.08 29.68
N ALA A 338 -12.23 -0.73 30.44
CA ALA A 338 -11.11 -1.50 29.91
C ALA A 338 -11.62 -2.59 28.94
N LEU A 339 -10.88 -2.83 27.85
CA LEU A 339 -11.20 -3.84 26.83
C LEU A 339 -10.11 -4.93 26.83
N PRO A 340 -10.02 -5.76 27.88
CA PRO A 340 -8.90 -6.68 28.06
C PRO A 340 -8.78 -7.72 26.94
N ILE A 341 -9.90 -8.24 26.41
CA ILE A 341 -9.86 -9.30 25.39
C ILE A 341 -9.43 -8.72 24.05
N LEU A 342 -9.98 -7.57 23.65
CA LEU A 342 -9.52 -6.86 22.45
C LEU A 342 -8.08 -6.33 22.64
N SER A 343 -7.65 -5.96 23.84
CA SER A 343 -6.26 -5.59 24.09
C SER A 343 -5.30 -6.76 23.84
N GLU A 344 -5.67 -7.96 24.29
CA GLU A 344 -4.86 -9.16 24.09
C GLU A 344 -4.82 -9.59 22.62
N LEU A 345 -5.96 -9.53 21.92
CA LEU A 345 -6.05 -9.83 20.49
C LEU A 345 -5.23 -8.84 19.62
N MET A 346 -5.04 -7.60 20.07
CA MET A 346 -4.20 -6.61 19.36
C MET A 346 -2.71 -6.95 19.48
N GLY A 347 -2.33 -7.64 20.56
CA GLY A 347 -0.94 -8.01 20.87
C GLY A 347 -0.53 -7.68 22.31
N HIS A 348 0.48 -8.38 22.81
CA HIS A 348 0.90 -8.33 24.22
C HIS A 348 1.35 -6.95 24.74
N GLY A 349 1.71 -6.03 23.85
CA GLY A 349 2.10 -4.65 24.16
C GLY A 349 0.97 -3.61 24.02
N CYS A 350 -0.28 -4.03 23.80
CA CYS A 350 -1.41 -3.13 23.57
C CYS A 350 -2.36 -3.07 24.77
N ARG A 351 -2.91 -1.88 25.04
CA ARG A 351 -3.97 -1.65 26.03
C ARG A 351 -5.02 -0.71 25.43
N LEU A 352 -6.25 -1.19 25.35
CA LEU A 352 -7.40 -0.47 24.83
C LEU A 352 -8.37 -0.14 25.97
N THR A 353 -8.78 1.12 26.05
CA THR A 353 -9.75 1.61 27.05
C THR A 353 -10.81 2.47 26.37
N TYR A 354 -12.07 2.07 26.41
CA TYR A 354 -13.18 2.84 25.85
C TYR A 354 -13.58 3.97 26.80
N GLY A 355 -13.67 5.20 26.29
CA GLY A 355 -14.19 6.36 27.00
C GLY A 355 -15.65 6.63 26.63
N PRO A 356 -16.64 6.39 27.52
CA PRO A 356 -18.05 6.57 27.18
C PRO A 356 -18.45 8.01 26.90
N SER A 357 -17.80 8.97 27.56
CA SER A 357 -18.08 10.40 27.43
C SER A 357 -17.65 10.97 26.08
N THR A 358 -16.47 10.56 25.60
CA THR A 358 -15.92 10.92 24.29
C THR A 358 -16.42 10.00 23.16
N ARG A 359 -16.89 8.79 23.51
CA ARG A 359 -17.19 7.68 22.58
C ARG A 359 -16.00 7.28 21.72
N THR A 360 -14.80 7.41 22.28
CA THR A 360 -13.53 7.06 21.65
C THR A 360 -12.83 5.94 22.42
N VAL A 361 -11.77 5.39 21.86
CA VAL A 361 -10.92 4.41 22.53
C VAL A 361 -9.55 5.04 22.72
N ILE A 362 -9.05 4.99 23.96
CA ILE A 362 -7.64 5.20 24.21
C ILE A 362 -6.90 3.93 23.87
N TRP A 363 -6.05 4.04 22.85
CA TRP A 363 -5.13 3.03 22.41
C TRP A 363 -3.75 3.36 22.96
N ALA A 364 -3.27 2.52 23.87
CA ALA A 364 -1.93 2.61 24.41
C ALA A 364 -1.04 1.46 23.91
N THR A 365 0.11 1.78 23.31
CA THR A 365 1.07 0.81 22.82
C THR A 365 2.39 0.96 23.56
N ARG A 366 2.95 -0.14 24.03
CA ARG A 366 4.25 -0.16 24.71
C ARG A 366 5.40 -0.06 23.72
N GLN A 367 6.30 0.88 23.94
CA GLN A 367 7.52 1.11 23.16
C GLN A 367 8.73 0.37 23.76
N ASP A 368 9.80 0.26 22.97
CA ASP A 368 11.04 -0.45 23.35
C ASP A 368 11.77 0.19 24.55
N ASP A 369 11.61 1.51 24.73
CA ASP A 369 12.13 2.25 25.89
C ASP A 369 11.31 1.99 27.18
N GLY A 370 10.26 1.17 27.09
CA GLY A 370 9.37 0.79 28.17
C GLY A 370 8.23 1.78 28.44
N ARG A 371 8.16 2.91 27.73
CA ARG A 371 7.06 3.88 27.81
C ARG A 371 5.85 3.42 27.01
N TRP A 372 4.74 4.11 27.20
CA TRP A 372 3.47 3.83 26.51
C TRP A 372 3.06 5.03 25.68
N ASP A 373 2.96 4.84 24.38
CA ASP A 373 2.39 5.85 23.49
C ASP A 373 0.87 5.73 23.49
N VAL A 374 0.21 6.87 23.65
CA VAL A 374 -1.22 6.99 23.87
C VAL A 374 -1.81 7.77 22.71
N ALA A 375 -2.77 7.13 22.04
CA ALA A 375 -3.57 7.74 21.00
C ALA A 375 -5.06 7.60 21.35
N GLU A 376 -5.80 8.69 21.27
CA GLU A 376 -7.26 8.63 21.24
C GLU A 376 -7.71 8.35 19.81
N VAL A 377 -8.40 7.22 19.62
CA VAL A 377 -8.84 6.73 18.31
C VAL A 377 -10.35 6.52 18.29
N ASN A 378 -10.92 6.53 17.09
CA ASN A 378 -12.30 6.15 16.88
C ASN A 378 -12.48 4.64 17.18
N PRO A 379 -13.60 4.18 17.80
CA PRO A 379 -13.86 2.74 18.03
C PRO A 379 -13.72 1.86 16.79
N TYR A 380 -13.99 2.43 15.61
CA TYR A 380 -13.82 1.76 14.33
C TYR A 380 -12.38 1.28 14.08
N THR A 381 -11.39 2.08 14.49
CA THR A 381 -9.96 1.78 14.33
C THR A 381 -9.57 0.45 14.96
N VAL A 382 -10.25 0.06 16.04
CA VAL A 382 -10.05 -1.24 16.71
C VAL A 382 -10.79 -2.36 15.96
N ILE A 383 -12.04 -2.10 15.58
CA ILE A 383 -12.93 -3.07 14.93
C ILE A 383 -12.34 -3.60 13.61
N VAL A 384 -11.84 -2.72 12.74
CA VAL A 384 -11.33 -3.14 11.41
C VAL A 384 -10.09 -4.02 11.48
N ARG A 385 -9.27 -3.85 12.51
CA ARG A 385 -8.06 -4.66 12.69
C ARG A 385 -8.34 -6.03 13.28
N MET A 386 -9.60 -6.29 13.64
CA MET A 386 -10.04 -7.57 14.23
C MET A 386 -11.40 -8.05 13.73
N PRO A 387 -11.58 -8.27 12.42
CA PRO A 387 -12.83 -8.82 11.92
C PRO A 387 -13.16 -10.17 12.57
N GLN A 388 -12.14 -10.96 12.94
CA GLN A 388 -12.27 -12.25 13.62
C GLN A 388 -12.69 -12.16 15.09
N ALA A 389 -12.59 -11.00 15.75
CA ALA A 389 -12.92 -10.86 17.17
C ALA A 389 -14.38 -11.21 17.47
N ILE A 390 -15.29 -11.07 16.50
CA ILE A 390 -16.70 -11.47 16.63
C ILE A 390 -16.87 -12.96 16.94
N HIS A 391 -15.90 -13.79 16.56
CA HIS A 391 -15.93 -15.24 16.75
C HIS A 391 -15.18 -15.70 18.01
N VAL A 392 -14.52 -14.78 18.73
CA VAL A 392 -13.77 -15.11 19.96
C VAL A 392 -14.70 -15.00 21.16
N LYS A 393 -14.76 -16.08 21.95
CA LYS A 393 -15.61 -16.15 23.16
C LYS A 393 -15.20 -15.05 24.16
N GLY A 394 -16.15 -14.19 24.51
CA GLY A 394 -15.93 -13.05 25.42
C GLY A 394 -15.60 -11.73 24.70
N ALA A 395 -14.90 -11.77 23.56
CA ALA A 395 -14.62 -10.58 22.76
C ALA A 395 -15.88 -9.96 22.14
N SER A 396 -16.94 -10.77 21.92
CA SER A 396 -18.20 -10.32 21.32
C SER A 396 -18.86 -9.16 22.08
N GLU A 397 -18.79 -9.12 23.43
CA GLU A 397 -19.38 -8.02 24.20
C GLU A 397 -18.55 -6.73 24.11
N GLU A 398 -17.21 -6.83 24.16
CA GLU A 398 -16.31 -5.69 23.93
C GLU A 398 -16.47 -5.14 22.51
N TYR A 399 -16.55 -6.03 21.52
CA TYR A 399 -16.77 -5.68 20.12
C TYR A 399 -18.14 -5.02 19.91
N LYS A 400 -19.18 -5.53 20.57
CA LYS A 400 -20.53 -4.95 20.55
C LYS A 400 -20.58 -3.57 21.21
N LEU A 401 -19.83 -3.35 22.29
CA LEU A 401 -19.69 -2.04 22.92
C LEU A 401 -19.10 -1.03 21.93
N LEU A 402 -17.99 -1.39 21.27
CA LEU A 402 -17.38 -0.52 20.25
C LEU A 402 -18.31 -0.30 19.05
N THR A 403 -19.01 -1.35 18.60
CA THR A 403 -19.98 -1.24 17.50
C THR A 403 -21.14 -0.30 17.89
N ARG A 404 -21.64 -0.37 19.12
CA ARG A 404 -22.68 0.54 19.63
C ARG A 404 -22.19 1.98 19.69
N ALA A 405 -20.89 2.19 19.97
CA ALA A 405 -20.28 3.51 19.99
C ALA A 405 -20.25 4.19 18.62
N LEU A 406 -20.32 3.42 17.52
CA LEU A 406 -20.39 3.95 16.15
C LEU A 406 -21.80 4.37 15.71
N LEU A 407 -22.83 3.88 16.39
CA LEU A 407 -24.22 4.19 16.04
C LEU A 407 -24.66 5.57 16.59
N PRO A 408 -25.76 6.16 16.06
CA PRO A 408 -26.39 7.34 16.65
C PRO A 408 -26.58 7.23 18.17
N ILE A 409 -26.46 8.34 18.88
CA ILE A 409 -26.66 8.36 20.34
C ILE A 409 -28.11 8.02 20.65
N ASP A 410 -29.04 8.65 19.92
CA ASP A 410 -30.46 8.36 20.02
C ASP A 410 -30.75 6.89 19.67
N SER A 411 -31.61 6.26 20.46
CA SER A 411 -31.90 4.84 20.31
C SER A 411 -32.82 4.54 19.14
N SER A 412 -33.74 5.45 18.79
CA SER A 412 -34.61 5.30 17.63
C SER A 412 -33.81 5.37 16.35
N ASP A 413 -32.94 6.39 16.23
CA ASP A 413 -32.06 6.56 15.07
C ASP A 413 -31.08 5.37 14.93
N ALA A 414 -30.55 4.89 16.05
CA ALA A 414 -29.68 3.71 16.05
C ALA A 414 -30.42 2.46 15.58
N VAL A 415 -31.65 2.22 16.02
CA VAL A 415 -32.47 1.07 15.58
C VAL A 415 -32.79 1.17 14.10
N GLN A 416 -33.20 2.33 13.60
CA GLN A 416 -33.45 2.53 12.18
C GLN A 416 -32.18 2.23 11.37
N ARG A 417 -31.04 2.76 11.80
CA ARG A 417 -29.77 2.52 11.10
C ARG A 417 -29.39 1.04 11.10
N ILE A 418 -29.57 0.34 12.23
CA ILE A 418 -29.33 -1.11 12.31
C ILE A 418 -30.24 -1.85 11.32
N GLN A 419 -31.51 -1.49 11.22
CA GLN A 419 -32.45 -2.14 10.31
C GLN A 419 -32.03 -1.97 8.84
N GLU A 420 -31.66 -0.75 8.44
CA GLU A 420 -31.16 -0.45 7.10
C GLU A 420 -29.91 -1.28 6.77
N MET A 421 -28.89 -1.24 7.64
CA MET A 421 -27.66 -2.00 7.45
C MET A 421 -27.91 -3.51 7.41
N THR A 422 -28.77 -4.02 8.29
CA THR A 422 -29.11 -5.44 8.34
C THR A 422 -29.82 -5.89 7.07
N ALA A 423 -30.74 -5.09 6.54
CA ALA A 423 -31.42 -5.39 5.28
C ALA A 423 -30.43 -5.44 4.11
N GLN A 424 -29.51 -4.48 4.04
CA GLN A 424 -28.47 -4.44 3.01
C GLN A 424 -27.54 -5.66 3.09
N LEU A 425 -27.08 -6.02 4.29
CA LEU A 425 -26.21 -7.16 4.51
C LEU A 425 -26.91 -8.49 4.21
N ARG A 426 -28.17 -8.66 4.63
CA ARG A 426 -28.97 -9.84 4.27
C ARG A 426 -29.09 -10.00 2.77
N ARG A 427 -29.35 -8.90 2.04
CA ARG A 427 -29.43 -8.97 0.58
C ARG A 427 -28.11 -9.40 -0.07
N ARG A 428 -26.96 -8.97 0.48
CA ARG A 428 -25.66 -9.42 0.00
C ARG A 428 -25.41 -10.91 0.31
N ILE A 429 -25.80 -11.37 1.49
CA ILE A 429 -25.73 -12.79 1.88
C ILE A 429 -26.56 -13.63 0.91
N GLU A 430 -27.81 -13.23 0.65
CA GLU A 430 -28.69 -13.92 -0.31
C GLU A 430 -28.05 -14.07 -1.70
N VAL A 431 -27.41 -13.01 -2.21
CA VAL A 431 -26.71 -13.06 -3.51
C VAL A 431 -25.49 -14.00 -3.48
N LEU A 432 -24.74 -14.02 -2.38
CA LEU A 432 -23.62 -14.95 -2.23
C LEU A 432 -24.09 -16.40 -2.14
N GLU A 433 -25.20 -16.66 -1.47
CA GLU A 433 -25.85 -17.97 -1.41
C GLU A 433 -26.38 -18.41 -2.78
N GLU A 434 -26.93 -17.48 -3.58
CA GLU A 434 -27.35 -17.71 -4.97
C GLU A 434 -26.14 -18.07 -5.85
N ILE A 435 -25.05 -17.31 -5.79
CA ILE A 435 -23.80 -17.63 -6.52
C ILE A 435 -23.25 -19.00 -6.10
N HIS A 436 -23.24 -19.30 -4.79
CA HIS A 436 -22.76 -20.61 -4.31
C HIS A 436 -23.60 -21.76 -4.87
N ARG A 437 -24.92 -21.57 -4.98
CA ARG A 437 -25.84 -22.53 -5.60
C ARG A 437 -25.56 -22.69 -7.09
N ASP A 438 -25.38 -21.59 -7.82
CA ASP A 438 -25.06 -21.61 -9.26
C ASP A 438 -23.74 -22.37 -9.52
N GLU A 439 -22.70 -22.11 -8.72
CA GLU A 439 -21.42 -22.81 -8.80
C GLU A 439 -21.56 -24.31 -8.47
N TRP A 440 -22.38 -24.66 -7.47
CA TRP A 440 -22.70 -26.05 -7.16
C TRP A 440 -23.46 -26.73 -8.30
N GLU A 441 -24.44 -26.07 -8.91
CA GLU A 441 -25.19 -26.62 -10.03
C GLU A 441 -24.31 -26.83 -11.27
N ALA A 442 -23.33 -25.95 -11.49
CA ALA A 442 -22.38 -26.03 -12.60
C ALA A 442 -21.35 -27.17 -12.44
N ASP A 443 -20.87 -27.46 -11.21
CA ASP A 443 -19.86 -28.49 -10.94
C ASP A 443 -20.12 -29.24 -9.62
N ARG A 444 -21.16 -30.08 -9.63
CA ARG A 444 -21.65 -30.86 -8.47
C ARG A 444 -20.63 -31.82 -7.86
N ASP A 445 -19.60 -32.20 -8.62
CA ASP A 445 -18.58 -33.17 -8.18
C ASP A 445 -17.41 -32.48 -7.46
N ARG A 446 -17.22 -31.15 -7.62
CA ARG A 446 -16.12 -30.39 -7.02
C ARG A 446 -16.54 -29.41 -5.93
N VAL A 447 -17.77 -28.89 -5.98
CA VAL A 447 -18.25 -27.91 -5.00
C VAL A 447 -19.09 -28.63 -3.93
N PRO A 448 -18.72 -28.55 -2.64
CA PRO A 448 -19.52 -29.15 -1.58
C PRO A 448 -20.86 -28.42 -1.42
N TYR A 449 -21.95 -29.19 -1.34
CA TYR A 449 -23.29 -28.66 -1.11
C TYR A 449 -23.41 -28.11 0.32
N THR A 450 -23.71 -26.82 0.45
CA THR A 450 -24.11 -26.22 1.72
C THR A 450 -25.64 -26.12 1.76
N TRP A 451 -26.27 -26.87 2.66
CA TRP A 451 -27.73 -26.92 2.81
C TRP A 451 -28.32 -25.53 3.10
N HIS A 452 -29.41 -25.17 2.40
CA HIS A 452 -30.12 -23.90 2.59
C HIS A 452 -31.59 -24.12 2.99
N PRO A 453 -32.17 -23.36 3.95
CA PRO A 453 -33.53 -23.59 4.47
C PRO A 453 -34.70 -23.48 3.47
N VAL A 454 -34.52 -22.83 2.31
CA VAL A 454 -35.55 -22.76 1.25
C VAL A 454 -35.47 -23.93 0.26
N ASP A 455 -34.51 -24.84 0.41
CA ASP A 455 -34.39 -26.01 -0.47
C ASP A 455 -35.41 -27.12 -0.13
N GLU A 456 -36.22 -26.93 0.91
CA GLU A 456 -37.33 -27.81 1.33
C GLU A 456 -38.74 -27.32 0.93
N ILE A 457 -38.88 -26.20 0.18
CA ILE A 457 -40.19 -25.66 -0.24
C ILE A 457 -40.52 -25.98 -1.69
#